data_AF-A0A849Q965-F1
#
_entry.id   AF-A0A849Q965-F1
#
_cell.length_a   1.000
_cell.length_b   1.000
_cell.length_c   1.000
_cell.angle_alpha   90.00
_cell.angle_beta   90.00
_cell.angle_gamma   90.00
#
_symmetry.space_group_name_H-M   'P 1'
#
loop_
_entity.id
_entity.type
_entity.pdbx_description
1 polymer ?
#
loop_
_entity_poly.entity_id
_entity_poly.type
_entity_poly.pdbx_seq_one_letter_code
_entity_poly.pdbx_strand_id
1 'polypeptide(L)'
;MGLRVAAACVTFETVKVTSPIAYMGKVDRVYLLHYIQSDEMGVENIYGSFYQEVVRQLREEQGIEDIRPVWVKVYRFPDVLREVVAILSAERDEGNSVYVNISAGPNEYAAAAAIASMMVENARPFTVGTEAYQVPEEDLTIYFEGNSPVGMSKKVFDPRDLPCFHIDMPEQDVVRGLRVLGTRLEKGHRTSYAAMIGALKDEGCWERPPEEDARGVTQAEKMYYSRHFIREWTENDWVVRDRRGRLELTDDGRTVTSVFYV
;
A
#
# COMPACT_ATOMS: atom_id res chain seq x y z
N MET A 1 -1.24 20.56 14.01
CA MET A 1 -1.90 19.41 13.36
C MET A 1 -1.37 19.41 11.93
N GLY A 2 -0.74 18.33 11.48
CA GLY A 2 -0.17 18.26 10.12
C GLY A 2 -1.24 18.31 9.04
N LEU A 3 -0.83 18.69 7.83
CA LEU A 3 -1.66 18.70 6.63
C LEU A 3 -2.00 17.28 6.18
N ARG A 4 -3.14 17.13 5.52
CA ARG A 4 -3.48 15.94 4.73
C ARG A 4 -3.04 16.16 3.29
N VAL A 5 -2.11 15.35 2.85
CA VAL A 5 -1.49 15.47 1.53
C VAL A 5 -1.86 14.27 0.68
N ALA A 6 -2.18 14.48 -0.59
CA ALA A 6 -2.32 13.41 -1.57
C ALA A 6 -1.19 13.46 -2.59
N ALA A 7 -0.73 12.29 -3.06
CA ALA A 7 0.19 12.16 -4.17
C ALA A 7 -0.39 11.20 -5.20
N ALA A 8 -0.41 11.60 -6.48
CA ALA A 8 -0.93 10.79 -7.57
C ALA A 8 -0.12 11.01 -8.86
N CYS A 9 -0.16 10.05 -9.78
CA CYS A 9 0.38 10.22 -11.12
C CYS A 9 -0.74 10.53 -12.12
N VAL A 10 -0.46 11.46 -13.04
CA VAL A 10 -1.36 11.81 -14.14
C VAL A 10 -0.73 11.40 -15.46
N THR A 11 -1.42 10.50 -16.18
CA THR A 11 -1.10 10.12 -17.57
C THR A 11 -2.34 10.28 -18.45
N PHE A 12 -3.24 9.29 -18.42
CA PHE A 12 -4.47 9.23 -19.23
C PHE A 12 -5.73 8.96 -18.39
N GLU A 13 -5.64 9.17 -17.08
CA GLU A 13 -6.73 8.90 -16.13
C GLU A 13 -7.05 10.18 -15.36
N THR A 14 -8.32 10.61 -15.40
CA THR A 14 -8.83 11.73 -14.60
C THR A 14 -9.53 11.21 -13.35
N VAL A 15 -10.56 10.38 -13.55
CA VAL A 15 -11.45 9.89 -12.48
C VAL A 15 -10.70 9.11 -11.42
N LYS A 16 -9.74 8.24 -11.82
CA LYS A 16 -8.90 7.50 -10.85
C LYS A 16 -7.99 8.40 -10.01
N VAL A 17 -7.75 9.65 -10.42
CA VAL A 17 -6.99 10.63 -9.64
C VAL A 17 -7.93 11.43 -8.74
N THR A 18 -8.98 12.02 -9.32
CA THR A 18 -9.79 13.04 -8.65
C THR A 18 -10.85 12.46 -7.72
N SER A 19 -11.50 11.36 -8.08
CA SER A 19 -12.58 10.76 -7.27
C SER A 19 -12.09 10.23 -5.92
N PRO A 20 -10.93 9.54 -5.83
CA PRO A 20 -10.42 9.09 -4.52
C PRO A 20 -10.04 10.26 -3.61
N ILE A 21 -9.49 11.34 -4.17
CA ILE A 21 -9.14 12.55 -3.41
C ILE A 21 -10.41 13.20 -2.83
N ALA A 22 -11.48 13.30 -3.63
CA ALA A 22 -12.77 13.77 -3.16
C ALA A 22 -13.34 12.89 -2.03
N TYR A 23 -13.23 11.57 -2.16
CA TYR A 23 -13.72 10.61 -1.16
C TYR A 23 -13.02 10.75 0.20
N MET A 24 -11.73 11.11 0.23
CA MET A 24 -10.97 11.34 1.47
C MET A 24 -11.46 12.54 2.28
N GLY A 25 -12.30 13.39 1.68
CA GLY A 25 -12.78 14.64 2.27
C GLY A 25 -11.71 15.72 2.18
N LYS A 26 -11.32 16.29 3.33
CA LYS A 26 -10.37 17.42 3.33
C LYS A 26 -8.94 16.96 3.00
N VAL A 27 -8.46 17.35 1.83
CA VAL A 27 -7.05 17.29 1.40
C VAL A 27 -6.54 18.72 1.24
N ASP A 28 -5.43 19.04 1.88
CA ASP A 28 -4.90 20.40 1.92
C ASP A 28 -3.89 20.67 0.78
N ARG A 29 -3.20 19.62 0.31
CA ARG A 29 -2.14 19.70 -0.73
C ARG A 29 -2.17 18.46 -1.61
N VAL A 30 -1.91 18.63 -2.90
CA VAL A 30 -1.82 17.53 -3.87
C VAL A 30 -0.52 17.62 -4.67
N TYR A 31 0.25 16.54 -4.69
CA TYR A 31 1.36 16.34 -5.63
C TYR A 31 0.87 15.56 -6.85
N LEU A 32 1.09 16.11 -8.05
CA LEU A 32 0.75 15.46 -9.30
C LEU A 32 2.04 15.14 -10.07
N LEU A 33 2.41 13.85 -10.09
CA LEU A 33 3.53 13.35 -10.86
C LEU A 33 3.14 13.20 -12.32
N HIS A 34 3.91 13.80 -13.23
CA HIS A 34 3.66 13.75 -14.68
C HIS A 34 4.99 13.73 -15.44
N TYR A 35 4.97 13.33 -16.71
CA TYR A 35 6.16 13.35 -17.57
C TYR A 35 6.08 14.39 -18.69
N ILE A 36 5.01 15.17 -18.72
CA ILE A 36 4.75 16.24 -19.71
C ILE A 36 5.82 17.32 -19.57
N GLN A 37 6.54 17.63 -20.64
CA GLN A 37 7.53 18.71 -20.62
C GLN A 37 6.84 20.07 -20.43
N SER A 38 7.53 21.03 -19.81
CA SER A 38 6.91 22.30 -19.39
C SER A 38 6.37 23.14 -20.54
N ASP A 39 6.99 23.04 -21.72
CA ASP A 39 6.55 23.64 -22.98
C ASP A 39 5.36 22.91 -23.62
N GLU A 40 5.04 21.69 -23.16
CA GLU A 40 3.95 20.84 -23.65
C GLU A 40 2.76 20.77 -22.68
N MET A 41 2.76 21.54 -21.59
CA MET A 41 1.70 21.52 -20.57
C MET A 41 0.36 22.14 -21.01
N GLY A 42 0.26 22.57 -22.28
CA GLY A 42 -0.96 23.09 -22.89
C GLY A 42 -1.93 22.01 -23.37
N VAL A 43 -3.17 22.42 -23.67
CA VAL A 43 -4.25 21.54 -24.14
C VAL A 43 -4.01 20.95 -25.54
N GLU A 44 -3.03 21.46 -26.29
CA GLU A 44 -2.65 20.90 -27.60
C GLU A 44 -1.98 19.52 -27.49
N ASN A 45 -1.39 19.22 -26.34
CA ASN A 45 -0.88 17.89 -26.01
C ASN A 45 -1.97 17.10 -25.27
N ILE A 46 -2.25 15.87 -25.71
CA ILE A 46 -3.28 15.02 -25.06
C ILE A 46 -2.99 14.81 -23.57
N TYR A 47 -1.74 14.53 -23.19
CA TYR A 47 -1.34 14.37 -21.80
C TYR A 47 -1.48 15.68 -21.02
N GLY A 48 -1.14 16.80 -21.67
CA GLY A 48 -1.41 18.15 -21.15
C GLY A 48 -2.89 18.36 -20.85
N SER A 49 -3.78 17.97 -21.76
CA SER A 49 -5.23 18.05 -21.56
C SER A 49 -5.72 17.21 -20.38
N PHE A 50 -5.26 15.96 -20.23
CA PHE A 50 -5.60 15.13 -19.05
C PHE A 50 -5.11 15.76 -17.75
N TYR A 51 -3.89 16.31 -17.75
CA TYR A 51 -3.33 17.01 -16.60
C TYR A 51 -4.14 18.25 -16.22
N GLN A 52 -4.46 19.11 -17.19
CA GLN A 52 -5.25 20.32 -16.94
C GLN A 52 -6.66 19.98 -16.45
N GLU A 53 -7.28 18.92 -16.98
CA GLU A 53 -8.60 18.50 -16.51
C GLU A 53 -8.56 17.99 -15.07
N VAL A 54 -7.52 17.23 -14.68
CA VAL A 54 -7.31 16.85 -13.27
C VAL A 54 -7.15 18.10 -12.40
N VAL A 55 -6.30 19.05 -12.80
CA VAL A 55 -6.09 20.29 -12.04
C VAL A 55 -7.38 21.11 -11.92
N ARG A 56 -8.16 21.20 -13.00
CA ARG A 56 -9.45 21.88 -13.03
C ARG A 56 -10.43 21.25 -12.03
N GLN A 57 -10.62 19.94 -12.08
CA GLN A 57 -11.49 19.21 -11.15
C GLN A 57 -11.05 19.40 -9.69
N LEU A 58 -9.76 19.31 -9.39
CA LEU A 58 -9.25 19.50 -8.03
C LEU A 58 -9.49 20.93 -7.52
N ARG A 59 -9.28 21.95 -8.36
CA ARG A 59 -9.50 23.36 -7.98
C ARG A 59 -10.98 23.72 -7.88
N GLU A 60 -11.72 23.50 -8.96
CA GLU A 60 -13.08 24.01 -9.12
C GLU A 60 -14.11 23.19 -8.35
N GLU A 61 -13.93 21.86 -8.29
CA GLU A 61 -14.92 20.96 -7.71
C GLU A 61 -14.56 20.58 -6.27
N GLN A 62 -13.27 20.57 -5.93
CA GLN A 62 -12.79 20.16 -4.60
C GLN A 62 -12.16 21.31 -3.78
N GLY A 63 -11.96 22.49 -4.38
CA GLY A 63 -11.42 23.66 -3.68
C GLY A 63 -9.95 23.53 -3.26
N ILE A 64 -9.17 22.69 -3.94
CA ILE A 64 -7.76 22.44 -3.61
C ILE A 64 -6.87 23.47 -4.31
N GLU A 65 -6.25 24.34 -3.52
CA GLU A 65 -5.39 25.43 -4.03
C GLU A 65 -3.89 25.02 -4.15
N ASP A 66 -3.35 24.27 -3.17
CA ASP A 66 -1.93 23.85 -3.15
C ASP A 66 -1.73 22.58 -4.00
N ILE A 67 -1.71 22.75 -5.32
CA ILE A 67 -1.41 21.69 -6.28
C ILE A 67 0.02 21.86 -6.79
N ARG A 68 0.86 20.84 -6.57
CA ARG A 68 2.28 20.84 -6.89
C ARG A 68 2.58 19.92 -8.07
N PRO A 69 2.94 20.46 -9.25
CA PRO A 69 3.42 19.64 -10.36
C PRO A 69 4.78 19.04 -10.03
N VAL A 70 4.97 17.75 -10.33
CA VAL A 70 6.25 17.05 -10.20
C VAL A 70 6.58 16.40 -11.54
N TRP A 71 7.55 16.97 -12.24
CA TRP A 71 8.03 16.39 -13.48
C TRP A 71 8.94 15.20 -13.20
N VAL A 72 8.59 14.04 -13.76
CA VAL A 72 9.36 12.80 -13.64
C VAL A 72 9.06 11.88 -14.81
N LYS A 73 10.04 11.08 -15.24
CA LYS A 73 9.81 10.00 -16.20
C LYS A 73 9.08 8.86 -15.49
N VAL A 74 7.74 8.93 -15.45
CA VAL A 74 6.86 8.01 -14.71
C VAL A 74 6.97 6.54 -15.13
N TYR A 75 7.56 6.28 -16.30
CA TYR A 75 7.89 4.96 -16.84
C TYR A 75 9.32 4.47 -16.46
N ARG A 76 10.04 5.21 -15.60
CA ARG A 76 11.37 4.82 -15.09
C ARG A 76 11.28 4.65 -13.59
N PHE A 77 11.16 3.39 -13.15
CA PHE A 77 11.06 3.02 -11.74
C PHE A 77 12.03 3.76 -10.81
N PRO A 78 13.36 3.85 -11.08
CA PRO A 78 14.29 4.53 -10.17
C PRO A 78 14.04 6.04 -10.08
N ASP A 79 13.60 6.66 -11.17
CA ASP A 79 13.31 8.09 -11.19
C ASP A 79 12.07 8.37 -10.33
N VAL A 80 11.02 7.55 -10.46
CA VAL A 80 9.81 7.67 -9.64
C VAL A 80 10.09 7.40 -8.17
N LEU A 81 10.78 6.31 -7.85
CA LEU A 81 11.08 5.94 -6.47
C LEU A 81 11.81 7.07 -5.75
N ARG A 82 12.82 7.67 -6.41
CA ARG A 82 13.57 8.81 -5.88
C ARG A 82 12.68 10.02 -5.60
N GLU A 83 11.82 10.40 -6.54
CA GLU A 83 10.94 11.57 -6.38
C GLU A 83 9.87 11.32 -5.31
N VAL A 84 9.23 10.15 -5.30
CA VAL A 84 8.20 9.83 -4.30
C VAL A 84 8.83 9.77 -2.89
N VAL A 85 9.98 9.11 -2.71
CA VAL A 85 10.68 9.11 -1.41
C VAL A 85 11.03 10.53 -0.96
N ALA A 86 11.46 11.40 -1.87
CA ALA A 86 11.77 12.80 -1.55
C ALA A 86 10.52 13.57 -1.08
N ILE A 87 9.39 13.44 -1.79
CA ILE A 87 8.11 14.04 -1.40
C ILE A 87 7.68 13.52 -0.02
N LEU A 88 7.64 12.20 0.16
CA LEU A 88 7.17 11.59 1.40
C LEU A 88 8.06 11.99 2.58
N SER A 89 9.38 12.02 2.40
CA SER A 89 10.32 12.40 3.46
C SER A 89 10.16 13.87 3.86
N ALA A 90 10.01 14.78 2.89
CA ALA A 90 9.81 16.20 3.17
C ALA A 90 8.50 16.45 3.92
N GLU A 91 7.41 15.82 3.49
CA GLU A 91 6.11 15.94 4.15
C GLU A 91 6.11 15.34 5.56
N ARG A 92 6.81 14.22 5.76
CA ARG A 92 7.02 13.62 7.09
C ARG A 92 7.77 14.57 8.01
N ASP A 93 8.82 15.23 7.52
CA ASP A 93 9.61 16.16 8.33
C ASP A 93 8.79 17.41 8.74
N GLU A 94 7.78 17.77 7.95
CA GLU A 94 6.76 18.78 8.30
C GLU A 94 5.64 18.25 9.24
N GLY A 95 5.64 16.94 9.55
CA GLY A 95 4.62 16.29 10.38
C GLY A 95 3.29 16.05 9.67
N ASN A 96 3.29 16.03 8.34
CA ASN A 96 2.11 15.81 7.50
C ASN A 96 1.84 14.31 7.28
N SER A 97 0.60 13.96 6.92
CA SER A 97 0.23 12.59 6.52
C SER A 97 -0.01 12.55 5.02
N VAL A 98 0.59 11.58 4.34
CA VAL A 98 0.52 11.48 2.87
C VAL A 98 -0.25 10.24 2.44
N TYR A 99 -1.25 10.43 1.58
CA TYR A 99 -2.00 9.37 0.93
C TYR A 99 -1.53 9.24 -0.53
N VAL A 100 -1.04 8.06 -0.90
CA VAL A 100 -0.40 7.84 -2.20
C VAL A 100 -1.28 6.97 -3.08
N ASN A 101 -1.81 7.55 -4.16
CA ASN A 101 -2.61 6.84 -5.14
C ASN A 101 -1.71 6.00 -6.05
N ILE A 102 -1.78 4.68 -5.97
CA ILE A 102 -1.01 3.77 -6.83
C ILE A 102 -1.82 3.22 -8.02
N SER A 103 -3.07 3.66 -8.20
CA SER A 103 -3.97 3.16 -9.24
C SER A 103 -3.95 3.95 -10.55
N ALA A 104 -3.37 5.16 -10.53
CA ALA A 104 -3.24 6.03 -11.69
C ALA A 104 -1.77 6.11 -12.11
N GLY A 105 -1.50 5.97 -13.41
CA GLY A 105 -0.15 5.97 -13.97
C GLY A 105 0.36 4.59 -14.41
N PRO A 106 1.60 4.51 -14.91
CA PRO A 106 2.19 3.26 -15.36
C PRO A 106 2.51 2.30 -14.20
N ASN A 107 2.75 1.03 -14.53
CA ASN A 107 3.10 0.00 -13.56
C ASN A 107 4.37 0.35 -12.76
N GLU A 108 5.36 0.98 -13.41
CA GLU A 108 6.59 1.43 -12.76
C GLU A 108 6.31 2.48 -11.69
N TYR A 109 5.37 3.39 -11.94
CA TYR A 109 4.94 4.35 -10.93
C TYR A 109 4.23 3.65 -9.78
N ALA A 110 3.26 2.78 -10.06
CA ALA A 110 2.50 2.08 -9.04
C ALA A 110 3.41 1.28 -8.10
N ALA A 111 4.37 0.53 -8.66
CA ALA A 111 5.34 -0.24 -7.90
C ALA A 111 6.26 0.65 -7.06
N ALA A 112 6.84 1.70 -7.66
CA ALA A 112 7.74 2.60 -6.96
C ALA A 112 7.03 3.37 -5.83
N ALA A 113 5.82 3.85 -6.07
CA ALA A 113 5.02 4.58 -5.12
C ALA A 113 4.56 3.70 -3.94
N ALA A 114 4.20 2.44 -4.21
CA ALA A 114 3.88 1.47 -3.16
C ALA A 114 5.09 1.20 -2.27
N ILE A 115 6.26 0.88 -2.86
CA ILE A 115 7.49 0.63 -2.12
C ILE A 115 7.91 1.88 -1.33
N ALA A 116 7.89 3.06 -1.94
CA ALA A 116 8.22 4.32 -1.26
C ALA A 116 7.33 4.56 -0.04
N SER A 117 6.03 4.27 -0.15
CA SER A 117 5.08 4.43 0.95
C SER A 117 5.35 3.44 2.09
N MET A 118 5.90 2.26 1.80
CA MET A 118 6.35 1.30 2.81
C MET A 118 7.68 1.70 3.45
N MET A 119 8.49 2.54 2.79
CA MET A 119 9.80 2.99 3.30
C MET A 119 9.72 4.23 4.20
N VAL A 120 8.62 4.99 4.16
CA VAL A 120 8.49 6.28 4.86
C VAL A 120 7.28 6.27 5.79
N GLU A 121 7.52 6.49 7.08
CA GLU A 121 6.46 6.61 8.09
C GLU A 121 5.43 7.70 7.71
N ASN A 122 4.18 7.49 8.14
CA ASN A 122 3.04 8.39 7.86
C ASN A 122 2.66 8.54 6.38
N ALA A 123 3.23 7.74 5.49
CA ALA A 123 2.74 7.51 4.14
C ALA A 123 1.77 6.32 4.10
N ARG A 124 0.69 6.44 3.34
CA ARG A 124 -0.34 5.40 3.20
C ARG A 124 -0.65 5.21 1.72
N PRO A 125 -0.21 4.09 1.11
CA PRO A 125 -0.59 3.80 -0.26
C PRO A 125 -2.06 3.38 -0.30
N PHE A 126 -2.76 3.72 -1.39
CA PHE A 126 -4.11 3.26 -1.64
C PHE A 126 -4.31 3.01 -3.14
N THR A 127 -5.23 2.11 -3.46
CA THR A 127 -5.62 1.78 -4.83
C THR A 127 -7.13 1.89 -4.99
N VAL A 128 -7.58 2.19 -6.20
CA VAL A 128 -9.00 2.14 -6.57
C VAL A 128 -9.19 1.32 -7.84
N GLY A 129 -10.26 0.52 -7.86
CA GLY A 129 -10.66 -0.28 -9.01
C GLY A 129 -11.54 0.52 -9.97
N THR A 130 -11.55 0.12 -11.24
CA THR A 130 -12.53 0.62 -12.21
C THR A 130 -13.86 -0.09 -12.00
N GLU A 131 -14.91 0.67 -11.68
CA GLU A 131 -16.28 0.14 -11.58
C GLU A 131 -16.98 0.07 -12.95
N ALA A 132 -16.79 1.10 -13.78
CA ALA A 132 -17.32 1.18 -15.14
C ALA A 132 -16.28 1.81 -16.08
N TYR A 133 -16.19 1.30 -17.31
CA TYR A 133 -15.25 1.77 -18.31
C TYR A 133 -15.86 2.88 -19.17
N GLN A 134 -15.01 3.82 -19.61
CA GLN A 134 -15.44 4.96 -20.44
C GLN A 134 -15.93 4.53 -21.83
N VAL A 135 -15.40 3.42 -22.36
CA VAL A 135 -15.74 2.90 -23.69
C VAL A 135 -16.84 1.85 -23.49
N PRO A 136 -18.05 2.07 -24.03
CA PRO A 136 -19.13 1.09 -23.93
C PRO A 136 -18.81 -0.17 -24.73
N GLU A 137 -19.42 -1.30 -24.36
CA GLU A 137 -19.17 -2.61 -25.01
C GLU A 137 -19.44 -2.60 -26.52
N GLU A 138 -20.32 -1.71 -26.97
CA GLU A 138 -20.70 -1.57 -28.38
C GLU A 138 -19.59 -0.91 -29.23
N ASP A 139 -18.68 -0.16 -28.61
CA ASP A 139 -17.63 0.63 -29.27
C ASP A 139 -16.22 0.04 -29.11
N LEU A 140 -16.10 -1.24 -28.75
CA LEU A 140 -14.82 -1.92 -28.53
C LEU A 140 -13.92 -1.99 -29.78
N THR A 141 -14.43 -1.61 -30.95
CA THR A 141 -13.69 -1.58 -32.23
C THR A 141 -12.38 -0.81 -32.15
N ILE A 142 -12.25 0.17 -31.24
CA ILE A 142 -11.01 0.92 -31.01
C ILE A 142 -9.82 0.04 -30.55
N TYR A 143 -10.09 -1.16 -30.02
CA TYR A 143 -9.07 -2.10 -29.57
C TYR A 143 -8.72 -3.17 -30.62
N PHE A 144 -9.25 -3.04 -31.84
CA PHE A 144 -9.07 -4.03 -32.91
C PHE A 144 -8.40 -3.42 -34.15
N GLU A 145 -7.51 -4.18 -34.78
CA GLU A 145 -7.11 -3.98 -36.18
C GLU A 145 -7.74 -5.11 -37.01
N GLY A 146 -8.79 -4.78 -37.77
CA GLY A 146 -9.64 -5.77 -38.43
C GLY A 146 -10.42 -6.59 -37.41
N ASN A 147 -10.24 -7.91 -37.42
CA ASN A 147 -10.87 -8.82 -36.45
C ASN A 147 -9.94 -9.24 -35.30
N SER A 148 -8.73 -8.67 -35.22
CA SER A 148 -7.73 -9.04 -34.22
C SER A 148 -7.63 -7.99 -33.12
N PRO A 149 -7.73 -8.35 -31.84
CA PRO A 149 -7.50 -7.42 -30.75
C PRO A 149 -6.01 -7.03 -30.70
N VAL A 150 -5.74 -5.72 -30.63
CA VAL A 150 -4.37 -5.15 -30.59
C VAL A 150 -4.04 -4.46 -29.27
N GLY A 151 -5.03 -4.28 -28.39
CA GLY A 151 -4.85 -3.64 -27.09
C GLY A 151 -4.51 -2.14 -27.21
N MET A 152 -3.89 -1.58 -26.16
CA MET A 152 -3.58 -0.14 -26.09
C MET A 152 -2.17 0.22 -26.57
N SER A 153 -1.25 -0.75 -26.59
CA SER A 153 0.17 -0.50 -26.86
C SER A 153 0.55 -0.88 -28.28
N LYS A 154 0.96 0.10 -29.10
CA LYS A 154 1.37 -0.14 -30.49
C LYS A 154 2.82 -0.64 -30.63
N LYS A 155 3.71 -0.23 -29.73
CA LYS A 155 5.13 -0.59 -29.68
C LYS A 155 5.62 -0.56 -28.24
N VAL A 156 6.66 -1.33 -27.94
CA VAL A 156 7.34 -1.36 -26.64
C VAL A 156 8.81 -1.01 -26.79
N PHE A 157 9.42 -0.53 -25.70
CA PHE A 157 10.87 -0.38 -25.62
C PHE A 157 11.54 -1.73 -25.33
N ASP A 158 12.86 -1.80 -25.50
CA ASP A 158 13.64 -2.96 -25.07
C ASP A 158 13.50 -3.19 -23.55
N PRO A 159 13.49 -4.46 -23.09
CA PRO A 159 13.43 -4.78 -21.66
C PRO A 159 14.55 -4.11 -20.87
N ARG A 160 14.24 -3.75 -19.62
CA ARG A 160 15.19 -3.18 -18.67
C ARG A 160 15.06 -3.91 -17.35
N ASP A 161 16.19 -4.17 -16.70
CA ASP A 161 16.18 -4.74 -15.36
C ASP A 161 15.62 -3.74 -14.35
N LEU A 162 14.73 -4.23 -13.49
CA LEU A 162 14.30 -3.49 -12.31
C LEU A 162 15.33 -3.72 -11.19
N PRO A 163 15.64 -2.70 -10.38
CA PRO A 163 16.43 -2.90 -9.18
C PRO A 163 15.71 -3.85 -8.23
N CYS A 164 16.40 -4.90 -7.79
CA CYS A 164 15.88 -5.82 -6.78
C CYS A 164 16.14 -5.24 -5.38
N PHE A 165 15.09 -5.05 -4.59
CA PHE A 165 15.17 -4.82 -3.15
C PHE A 165 14.81 -6.11 -2.45
N HIS A 166 15.62 -6.53 -1.48
CA HIS A 166 15.28 -7.68 -0.65
C HIS A 166 14.28 -7.23 0.41
N ILE A 167 13.07 -7.78 0.34
CA ILE A 167 12.08 -7.70 1.42
C ILE A 167 11.99 -9.11 1.98
N ASP A 168 12.39 -9.28 3.24
CA ASP A 168 12.39 -10.57 3.89
C ASP A 168 10.95 -11.11 3.99
N MET A 169 10.77 -12.41 3.68
CA MET A 169 9.50 -13.06 3.96
C MET A 169 9.33 -13.22 5.47
N PRO A 170 8.13 -12.99 6.01
CA PRO A 170 7.89 -13.17 7.43
C PRO A 170 8.05 -14.63 7.84
N GLU A 171 8.59 -14.90 9.03
CA GLU A 171 8.81 -16.27 9.51
C GLU A 171 7.48 -17.06 9.58
N GLN A 172 7.50 -18.29 9.07
CA GLN A 172 6.29 -19.09 8.86
C GLN A 172 5.57 -19.41 10.17
N ASP A 173 6.31 -19.79 11.20
CA ASP A 173 5.77 -20.11 12.51
C ASP A 173 5.17 -18.87 13.18
N VAL A 174 5.80 -17.69 13.05
CA VAL A 174 5.30 -16.40 13.53
C VAL A 174 3.96 -16.06 12.88
N VAL A 175 3.83 -16.20 11.55
CA VAL A 175 2.57 -15.94 10.83
C VAL A 175 1.49 -16.96 11.19
N ARG A 176 1.82 -18.25 11.23
CA ARG A 176 0.85 -19.28 11.64
C ARG A 176 0.40 -19.08 13.08
N GLY A 177 1.30 -18.68 13.97
CA GLY A 177 0.95 -18.31 15.34
C GLY A 177 0.02 -17.10 15.44
N LEU A 178 0.19 -16.11 14.56
CA LEU A 178 -0.72 -14.97 14.45
C LEU A 178 -2.13 -15.44 14.03
N ARG A 179 -2.22 -16.41 13.11
CA ARG A 179 -3.51 -17.03 12.71
C ARG A 179 -4.17 -17.78 13.88
N VAL A 180 -3.38 -18.43 14.73
CA VAL A 180 -3.88 -19.04 15.98
C VAL A 180 -4.47 -17.98 16.90
N LEU A 181 -3.79 -16.84 17.08
CA LEU A 181 -4.33 -15.72 17.85
C LEU A 181 -5.66 -15.21 17.25
N GLY A 182 -5.70 -14.97 15.94
CA GLY A 182 -6.89 -14.49 15.23
C GLY A 182 -8.09 -15.42 15.40
N THR A 183 -7.90 -16.71 15.13
CA THR A 183 -8.94 -17.74 15.28
C THR A 183 -9.49 -17.81 16.72
N ARG A 184 -8.61 -17.65 17.72
CA ARG A 184 -9.01 -17.67 19.13
C ARG A 184 -9.81 -16.42 19.50
N LEU A 185 -9.41 -15.24 19.03
CA LEU A 185 -10.14 -14.00 19.26
C LEU A 185 -11.53 -14.06 18.64
N GLU A 186 -11.66 -14.55 17.41
CA GLU A 186 -12.93 -14.72 16.72
C GLU A 186 -13.88 -15.68 17.45
N LYS A 187 -13.34 -16.77 18.01
CA LYS A 187 -14.09 -17.77 18.79
C LYS A 187 -14.32 -17.36 20.25
N GLY A 188 -13.86 -16.18 20.68
CA GLY A 188 -13.95 -15.73 22.07
C GLY A 188 -13.15 -16.60 23.07
N HIS A 189 -12.14 -17.34 22.58
CA HIS A 189 -11.29 -18.19 23.41
C HIS A 189 -10.30 -17.35 24.23
N ARG A 190 -9.83 -17.91 25.35
CA ARG A 190 -8.83 -17.24 26.21
C ARG A 190 -7.50 -17.06 25.46
N THR A 191 -6.92 -15.86 25.55
CA THR A 191 -5.62 -15.51 24.95
C THR A 191 -4.52 -15.25 25.99
N SER A 192 -4.68 -15.76 27.22
CA SER A 192 -3.62 -15.75 28.24
C SER A 192 -2.36 -16.49 27.75
N TYR A 193 -1.17 -16.12 28.26
CA TYR A 193 0.10 -16.80 27.96
C TYR A 193 -0.01 -18.32 27.91
N ALA A 194 -0.57 -18.95 28.95
CA ALA A 194 -0.69 -20.40 29.01
C ALA A 194 -1.56 -20.99 27.89
N ALA A 195 -2.65 -20.30 27.56
CA ALA A 195 -3.59 -20.72 26.53
C ALA A 195 -3.04 -20.52 25.11
N MET A 196 -2.29 -19.43 24.89
CA MET A 196 -1.63 -19.18 23.61
C MET A 196 -0.48 -20.14 23.37
N ILE A 197 0.40 -20.34 24.36
CA ILE A 197 1.54 -21.25 24.24
C ILE A 197 1.07 -22.69 24.00
N GLY A 198 0.02 -23.15 24.71
CA GLY A 198 -0.59 -24.44 24.43
C GLY A 198 -1.09 -24.55 22.99
N ALA A 199 -1.88 -23.58 22.55
CA ALA A 199 -2.42 -23.58 21.19
C ALA A 199 -1.33 -23.51 20.09
N LEU A 200 -0.25 -22.76 20.32
CA LEU A 200 0.88 -22.70 19.39
C LEU A 200 1.61 -24.05 19.27
N LYS A 201 1.76 -24.77 20.39
CA LYS A 201 2.31 -26.12 20.38
C LYS A 201 1.41 -27.12 19.65
N ASP A 202 0.10 -27.08 19.95
CA ASP A 202 -0.89 -27.97 19.33
C ASP A 202 -0.93 -27.81 17.81
N GLU A 203 -0.74 -26.58 17.32
CA GLU A 203 -0.71 -26.24 15.89
C GLU A 203 0.67 -26.40 15.23
N GLY A 204 1.67 -26.90 15.98
CA GLY A 204 3.03 -27.12 15.48
C GLY A 204 3.75 -25.83 15.06
N CYS A 205 3.40 -24.70 15.67
CA CYS A 205 4.07 -23.41 15.45
C CYS A 205 5.18 -23.17 16.49
N TRP A 206 5.48 -24.14 17.34
CA TRP A 206 6.39 -23.97 18.47
C TRP A 206 7.66 -24.79 18.26
N GLU A 207 8.76 -24.13 17.91
CA GLU A 207 10.00 -24.80 17.52
C GLU A 207 10.83 -25.32 18.70
N ARG A 208 10.63 -24.75 19.89
CA ARG A 208 11.40 -25.14 21.07
C ARG A 208 10.87 -26.46 21.65
N PRO A 209 11.72 -27.49 21.87
CA PRO A 209 11.26 -28.74 22.46
C PRO A 209 10.62 -28.47 23.83
N PRO A 210 9.45 -29.07 24.14
CA PRO A 210 8.83 -28.92 25.44
C PRO A 210 9.73 -29.53 26.52
N GLU A 211 9.83 -28.88 27.67
CA GLU A 211 10.48 -29.48 28.85
C GLU A 211 9.57 -30.60 29.39
N GLU A 212 10.02 -31.86 29.29
CA GLU A 212 9.20 -33.05 29.57
C GLU A 212 8.68 -33.16 31.03
N ASP A 213 9.25 -32.41 31.97
CA ASP A 213 8.94 -32.48 33.41
C ASP A 213 8.25 -31.22 33.99
N ALA A 214 7.91 -30.23 33.16
CA ALA A 214 7.32 -28.98 33.64
C ALA A 214 5.81 -29.09 33.88
N ARG A 215 5.36 -28.80 35.11
CA ARG A 215 3.92 -28.58 35.40
C ARG A 215 3.49 -27.20 34.88
N GLY A 216 2.88 -27.18 33.70
CA GLY A 216 2.35 -25.96 33.08
C GLY A 216 3.42 -25.14 32.36
N VAL A 217 3.07 -23.91 31.98
CA VAL A 217 3.96 -23.07 31.16
C VAL A 217 5.10 -22.48 31.98
N THR A 218 6.34 -22.75 31.57
CA THR A 218 7.56 -22.32 32.26
C THR A 218 7.85 -20.84 32.01
N GLN A 219 8.72 -20.24 32.83
CA GLN A 219 9.17 -18.87 32.59
C GLN A 219 9.95 -18.73 31.28
N ALA A 220 10.73 -19.76 30.91
CA ALA A 220 11.47 -19.79 29.65
C ALA A 220 10.52 -19.79 28.44
N GLU A 221 9.41 -20.50 28.52
CA GLU A 221 8.39 -20.52 27.46
C GLU A 221 7.65 -19.18 27.35
N LYS A 222 7.32 -18.54 28.48
CA LYS A 222 6.74 -17.18 28.46
C LYS A 222 7.69 -16.18 27.82
N MET A 223 8.98 -16.25 28.14
CA MET A 223 10.00 -15.39 27.54
C MET A 223 10.15 -15.64 26.04
N TYR A 224 10.18 -16.90 25.62
CA TYR A 224 10.24 -17.25 24.20
C TYR A 224 8.99 -16.73 23.46
N TYR A 225 7.78 -17.01 23.96
CA TYR A 225 6.55 -16.48 23.38
C TYR A 225 6.57 -14.96 23.27
N SER A 226 7.05 -14.28 24.31
CA SER A 226 7.12 -12.82 24.31
C SER A 226 8.12 -12.26 23.29
N ARG A 227 9.27 -12.92 23.06
CA ARG A 227 10.34 -12.42 22.19
C ARG A 227 10.17 -12.84 20.73
N HIS A 228 9.67 -14.06 20.52
CA HIS A 228 9.56 -14.66 19.19
C HIS A 228 8.24 -14.34 18.52
N PHE A 229 7.13 -14.30 19.27
CA PHE A 229 5.82 -14.03 18.71
C PHE A 229 5.36 -12.61 19.03
N ILE A 230 5.20 -12.28 20.31
CA ILE A 230 4.60 -11.00 20.70
C ILE A 230 5.40 -9.82 20.19
N ARG A 231 6.73 -9.86 20.32
CA ARG A 231 7.59 -8.79 19.85
C ARG A 231 7.48 -8.63 18.33
N GLU A 232 7.67 -9.70 17.56
CA GLU A 232 7.57 -9.66 16.09
C GLU A 232 6.19 -9.16 15.64
N TRP A 233 5.10 -9.65 16.25
CA TRP A 233 3.75 -9.18 15.94
C TRP A 233 3.51 -7.71 16.28
N THR A 234 4.17 -7.19 17.33
CA THR A 234 4.01 -5.78 17.74
C THR A 234 4.93 -4.86 16.93
N GLU A 235 6.17 -5.26 16.67
CA GLU A 235 7.15 -4.49 15.89
C GLU A 235 6.76 -4.37 14.42
N ASN A 236 6.03 -5.36 13.88
CA ASN A 236 5.46 -5.30 12.54
C ASN A 236 4.04 -4.71 12.50
N ASP A 237 3.54 -4.14 13.60
CA ASP A 237 2.18 -3.57 13.71
C ASP A 237 1.04 -4.54 13.35
N TRP A 238 1.25 -5.86 13.44
CA TRP A 238 0.22 -6.88 13.20
C TRP A 238 -0.73 -7.04 14.38
N VAL A 239 -0.28 -6.66 15.58
CA VAL A 239 -1.04 -6.77 16.83
C VAL A 239 -0.85 -5.51 17.66
N VAL A 240 -1.95 -5.01 18.21
CA VAL A 240 -1.96 -3.93 19.21
C VAL A 240 -2.50 -4.43 20.54
N ARG A 241 -2.24 -3.67 21.61
CA ARG A 241 -2.84 -3.91 22.93
C ARG A 241 -4.00 -2.96 23.16
N ASP A 242 -5.15 -3.50 23.57
CA ASP A 242 -6.28 -2.70 24.03
C ASP A 242 -5.95 -1.98 25.35
N ARG A 243 -6.87 -1.11 25.80
CA ARG A 243 -6.71 -0.36 27.07
C ARG A 243 -6.58 -1.26 28.32
N ARG A 244 -6.91 -2.55 28.21
CA ARG A 244 -6.81 -3.57 29.27
C ARG A 244 -5.59 -4.48 29.07
N GLY A 245 -4.72 -4.18 28.10
CA GLY A 245 -3.51 -4.91 27.79
C GLY A 245 -3.72 -6.20 26.99
N ARG A 246 -4.93 -6.47 26.48
CA ARG A 246 -5.26 -7.64 25.66
C ARG A 246 -4.84 -7.42 24.22
N LEU A 247 -4.41 -8.50 23.56
CA LEU A 247 -3.96 -8.45 22.17
C LEU A 247 -5.16 -8.43 21.22
N GLU A 248 -5.08 -7.59 20.20
CA GLU A 248 -6.03 -7.49 19.09
C GLU A 248 -5.25 -7.46 17.75
N LEU A 249 -5.74 -8.17 16.73
CA LEU A 249 -5.16 -8.07 15.39
C LEU A 249 -5.51 -6.73 14.78
N THR A 250 -4.52 -6.10 14.14
CA THR A 250 -4.72 -4.97 13.23
C THR A 250 -5.21 -5.46 11.87
N ASP A 251 -5.54 -4.51 10.98
CA ASP A 251 -5.88 -4.83 9.59
C ASP A 251 -4.68 -5.46 8.85
N ASP A 252 -3.46 -5.01 9.14
CA ASP A 252 -2.23 -5.58 8.61
C ASP A 252 -2.02 -7.01 9.12
N GLY A 253 -2.24 -7.26 10.41
CA GLY A 253 -2.17 -8.61 10.97
C GLY A 253 -3.17 -9.58 10.34
N ARG A 254 -4.40 -9.11 10.09
CA ARG A 254 -5.42 -9.90 9.37
C ARG A 254 -4.96 -10.20 7.94
N THR A 255 -4.46 -9.19 7.25
CA THR A 255 -3.94 -9.32 5.88
C THR A 255 -2.82 -10.35 5.81
N VAL A 256 -1.81 -10.23 6.67
CA VAL A 256 -0.68 -11.17 6.71
C VAL A 256 -1.13 -12.61 6.89
N THR A 257 -2.07 -12.87 7.81
CA THR A 257 -2.59 -14.23 8.03
C THR A 257 -3.40 -14.81 6.87
N SER A 258 -3.95 -13.95 6.00
CA SER A 258 -4.74 -14.34 4.82
C SER A 258 -3.87 -14.55 3.56
N VAL A 259 -2.67 -13.98 3.53
CA VAL A 259 -1.78 -13.99 2.36
C VAL A 259 -0.73 -15.08 2.48
N PHE A 260 -0.07 -15.18 3.64
CA PHE A 260 1.11 -16.02 3.80
C PHE A 260 0.77 -17.37 4.45
N TYR A 261 1.36 -18.45 3.93
CA TYR A 261 1.29 -19.81 4.51
C TYR A 261 -0.15 -20.31 4.77
N VAL A 262 -1.04 -20.07 3.81
CA VAL A 262 -2.45 -20.51 3.83
C VAL A 262 -2.56 -22.00 3.57
#